data_AF-A0A7V6CN79-F1
#
_entry.id   AF-A0A7V6CN79-F1
#
_cell.length_a   1.000
_cell.length_b   1.000
_cell.length_c   1.000
_cell.angle_alpha   90.00
_cell.angle_beta   90.00
_cell.angle_gamma   90.00
#
_symmetry.space_group_name_H-M   'P 1'
#
loop_
_entity.id
_entity.type
_entity.pdbx_description
1 polymer ?
#
loop_
_entity_poly.entity_id
_entity_poly.type
_entity_poly.pdbx_seq_one_letter_code
_entity_poly.pdbx_strand_id
1 'polypeptide(L)'
;MAKKKTYFLYLILSLVVLFSIGCKNKPPNKIKEIIAPLNAYRYAAVEIQLSTTDPEKNDIFYVVDWGDGIIDTTEESFASGETAIVAHRYIQVGTYQIKATAKDDKGNLQKNWSEPKSIEILPNEKPTTPTISCEYSSAAKNALLYFEATATDPDGDSISFQFIWEKGKKSKWSQFVSSGGKISDTYRFKEAKTYEVKAVAMDKKGGLSDTSQPFTITVLDEGYVIRKFQTADEEGFLSSAAEIDVAQEKCLGIGCSDYGYLYFFKTPDLSVKTKENNYVGLGEDAYFQCTVTCDNSFVYAVEDNDIGNHLHILNKSDLSGYWYYPERSETTHITTAICTFSPYIAFGSKDTLVILNVSNKSVHRKVYIGAEINSAPVENGQGEIIFGADDGKLYKVTLAGDKSVLYDFGSANPFENNSPILDNNKNIYVANKNIIISLAPDGSLRWCDTLESEIGQLAIGPDNYLYFGTDQGKIYALSLSDGKIKTNYPVTIAGASFHSAPFFAQDDIFYIYDNDDEFLYCLEVAGKVRWYCDVTEVIAKTLEEPSELVSPIIGSDGNIYIGASDGVYVVQGRETGKPLTNSPWPRWRRNNWNTGSLR
;
A
#
# COMPACT_ATOMS: atom_id res chain seq x y z
N MET A 1 52.67 58.54 -51.35
CA MET A 1 52.67 58.00 -49.96
C MET A 1 52.13 56.58 -50.04
N ALA A 2 52.78 55.48 -49.68
CA ALA A 2 54.16 55.23 -49.24
C ALA A 2 54.63 53.84 -49.77
N LYS A 3 55.69 53.88 -50.59
CA LYS A 3 56.84 52.95 -50.74
C LYS A 3 56.70 51.46 -50.36
N LYS A 4 56.87 50.54 -51.33
CA LYS A 4 58.10 49.73 -51.64
C LYS A 4 58.35 48.59 -50.63
N LYS A 5 58.52 47.31 -51.01
CA LYS A 5 59.58 46.78 -51.89
C LYS A 5 59.27 45.36 -52.41
N THR A 6 59.62 45.15 -53.68
CA THR A 6 59.97 43.89 -54.37
C THR A 6 61.16 43.17 -53.71
N TYR A 7 61.20 41.83 -53.80
CA TYR A 7 62.32 40.85 -53.82
C TYR A 7 61.70 39.53 -53.29
N PHE A 8 61.84 38.32 -53.83
CA PHE A 8 62.92 37.72 -54.60
C PHE A 8 62.39 36.44 -55.30
N LEU A 9 62.85 36.21 -56.53
CA LEU A 9 62.69 34.99 -57.32
C LEU A 9 63.54 33.86 -56.71
N TYR A 10 63.21 32.58 -56.97
CA TYR A 10 63.91 31.32 -56.62
C TYR A 10 63.54 30.63 -55.30
N LEU A 11 62.55 29.72 -55.35
CA LEU A 11 62.69 28.32 -54.90
C LEU A 11 61.48 27.45 -55.34
N ILE A 12 61.25 27.32 -56.66
CA ILE A 12 60.40 26.24 -57.20
C ILE A 12 61.34 25.23 -57.85
N LEU A 13 62.11 24.52 -57.01
CA LEU A 13 62.84 23.32 -57.40
C LEU A 13 63.24 22.49 -56.16
N SER A 14 62.28 21.87 -55.47
CA SER A 14 62.47 20.63 -54.70
C SER A 14 61.15 20.24 -54.00
N LEU A 15 60.40 19.32 -54.61
CA LEU A 15 59.59 18.25 -53.98
C LEU A 15 58.52 17.77 -54.98
N VAL A 16 58.96 17.10 -56.05
CA VAL A 16 58.08 16.19 -56.81
C VAL A 16 58.82 14.86 -56.92
N VAL A 17 59.03 14.21 -55.78
CA VAL A 17 59.21 12.75 -55.60
C VAL A 17 58.87 12.44 -54.14
N LEU A 18 57.64 11.96 -53.87
CA LEU A 18 57.20 11.07 -52.76
C LEU A 18 55.68 11.21 -52.58
N PHE A 19 54.91 10.82 -53.58
CA PHE A 19 53.47 10.56 -53.41
C PHE A 19 53.12 9.21 -54.03
N SER A 20 53.62 8.15 -53.40
CA SER A 20 53.12 6.78 -53.57
C SER A 20 53.74 5.83 -52.53
N ILE A 21 53.65 6.18 -51.25
CA ILE A 21 53.69 5.17 -50.18
C ILE A 21 52.35 5.32 -49.48
N GLY A 22 51.36 4.51 -49.88
CA GLY A 22 50.18 4.36 -49.06
C GLY A 22 50.65 3.96 -47.67
N CYS A 23 50.32 4.75 -46.65
CA CYS A 23 50.45 4.32 -45.26
C CYS A 23 49.58 3.07 -45.12
N LYS A 24 50.17 1.89 -45.34
CA LYS A 24 49.53 0.62 -45.04
C LYS A 24 49.35 0.62 -43.52
N ASN A 25 48.10 0.61 -43.09
CA ASN A 25 47.75 0.51 -41.69
C ASN A 25 48.47 -0.70 -41.07
N LYS A 26 49.23 -0.48 -40.01
CA LYS A 26 49.99 -1.51 -39.33
C LYS A 26 49.13 -2.12 -38.22
N PRO A 27 49.30 -3.41 -37.92
CA PRO A 27 48.64 -4.00 -36.76
C PRO A 27 49.18 -3.39 -35.45
N PRO A 28 48.42 -3.49 -34.35
CA PRO A 28 48.88 -3.06 -33.04
C PRO A 28 50.18 -3.73 -32.61
N ASN A 29 50.96 -3.07 -31.75
CA ASN A 29 52.17 -3.64 -31.18
C ASN A 29 51.88 -4.93 -30.39
N LYS A 30 52.86 -5.84 -30.32
CA LYS A 30 52.74 -7.06 -29.49
C LYS A 30 52.47 -6.66 -28.04
N ILE A 31 51.46 -7.30 -27.43
CA ILE A 31 51.16 -7.18 -26.01
C ILE A 31 52.38 -7.66 -25.22
N LYS A 32 52.92 -6.79 -24.37
CA LYS A 32 54.17 -7.05 -23.63
C LYS A 32 53.95 -8.03 -22.49
N GLU A 33 52.86 -7.87 -21.76
CA GLU A 33 52.56 -8.63 -20.55
C GLU A 33 51.04 -8.72 -20.36
N ILE A 34 50.60 -9.85 -19.79
CA ILE A 34 49.25 -10.04 -19.27
C ILE A 34 49.33 -10.01 -17.74
N ILE A 35 48.60 -9.08 -17.13
CA ILE A 35 48.48 -9.02 -15.66
C ILE A 35 47.26 -9.86 -15.27
N ALA A 36 47.49 -10.92 -14.50
CA ALA A 36 46.46 -11.86 -14.07
C ALA A 36 46.79 -12.35 -12.64
N PRO A 37 45.79 -12.79 -11.86
CA PRO A 37 46.03 -13.42 -10.57
C PRO A 37 46.80 -14.74 -10.74
N LEU A 38 47.52 -15.15 -9.69
CA LEU A 38 48.25 -16.43 -9.68
C LEU A 38 47.28 -17.62 -9.65
N ASN A 39 46.27 -17.51 -8.80
CA ASN A 39 45.26 -18.54 -8.58
C ASN A 39 43.86 -17.93 -8.62
N ALA A 40 42.88 -18.70 -9.04
CA ALA A 40 41.45 -18.40 -8.91
C ALA A 40 40.67 -19.68 -8.61
N TYR A 41 39.37 -19.55 -8.34
CA TYR A 41 38.49 -20.71 -8.11
C TYR A 41 37.65 -20.98 -9.35
N ARG A 42 37.31 -22.25 -9.58
CA ARG A 42 36.32 -22.64 -10.59
C ARG A 42 35.01 -21.83 -10.39
N TYR A 43 34.39 -21.42 -11.49
CA TYR A 43 33.20 -20.55 -11.55
C TYR A 43 33.40 -19.09 -11.14
N ALA A 44 34.50 -18.73 -10.49
CA ALA A 44 34.83 -17.34 -10.19
C ALA A 44 35.29 -16.59 -11.44
N ALA A 45 35.00 -15.29 -11.48
CA ALA A 45 35.49 -14.43 -12.55
C ALA A 45 37.01 -14.24 -12.42
N VAL A 46 37.74 -14.58 -13.47
CA VAL A 46 39.17 -14.31 -13.61
C VAL A 46 39.32 -13.05 -14.46
N GLU A 47 39.63 -11.94 -13.81
CA GLU A 47 39.93 -10.67 -14.49
C GLU A 47 41.42 -10.59 -14.84
N ILE A 48 41.70 -10.22 -16.09
CA ILE A 48 43.05 -9.93 -16.57
C ILE A 48 43.12 -8.50 -17.12
N GLN A 49 44.29 -7.89 -17.01
CA GLN A 49 44.56 -6.58 -17.59
C GLN A 49 45.47 -6.70 -18.82
N LEU A 50 45.08 -6.02 -19.89
CA LEU A 50 45.77 -6.01 -21.17
C LEU A 50 46.02 -4.57 -21.59
N SER A 51 47.22 -4.28 -22.12
CA SER A 51 47.50 -2.99 -22.73
C SER A 51 48.50 -3.16 -23.87
N THR A 52 48.27 -2.43 -24.97
CA THR A 52 49.21 -2.28 -26.07
C THR A 52 48.94 -0.98 -26.81
N THR A 53 49.77 -0.65 -27.78
CA THR A 53 49.67 0.58 -28.57
C THR A 53 49.59 0.27 -30.04
N ASP A 54 48.85 1.07 -30.78
CA ASP A 54 48.79 1.03 -32.23
C ASP A 54 49.72 2.11 -32.82
N PRO A 55 50.57 1.81 -33.83
CA PRO A 55 51.51 2.81 -34.37
C PRO A 55 50.81 4.02 -34.99
N GLU A 56 49.60 3.84 -35.49
CA GLU A 56 48.72 4.86 -36.05
C GLU A 56 47.74 5.43 -35.02
N LYS A 57 47.81 4.94 -33.77
CA LYS A 57 46.91 5.27 -32.65
C LYS A 57 45.44 4.94 -32.93
N ASN A 58 45.18 3.93 -33.74
CA ASN A 58 43.82 3.39 -33.89
C ASN A 58 43.37 2.73 -32.58
N ASP A 59 42.05 2.63 -32.40
CA ASP A 59 41.48 1.88 -31.27
C ASP A 59 41.72 0.37 -31.43
N ILE A 60 41.77 -0.32 -30.30
CA ILE A 60 42.29 -1.67 -30.18
C ILE A 60 41.20 -2.58 -29.63
N PHE A 61 41.00 -3.71 -30.28
CA PHE A 61 40.27 -4.86 -29.75
C PHE A 61 41.24 -5.95 -29.34
N TYR A 62 40.99 -6.59 -28.20
CA TYR A 62 41.80 -7.70 -27.72
C TYR A 62 41.18 -9.03 -28.11
N VAL A 63 42.02 -9.97 -28.54
CA VAL A 63 41.66 -11.37 -28.77
C VAL A 63 42.41 -12.21 -27.74
N VAL A 64 41.69 -12.94 -26.89
CA VAL A 64 42.24 -13.66 -25.75
C VAL A 64 41.97 -15.15 -25.91
N ASP A 65 43.02 -15.96 -25.87
CA ASP A 65 42.96 -17.40 -25.72
C ASP A 65 43.13 -17.73 -24.24
N TRP A 66 42.08 -18.23 -23.61
CA TRP A 66 42.05 -18.53 -22.19
C TRP A 66 42.74 -19.85 -21.84
N GLY A 67 43.17 -20.62 -22.84
CA GLY A 67 43.88 -21.89 -22.66
C GLY A 67 42.99 -23.08 -22.30
N ASP A 68 41.67 -22.89 -22.20
CA ASP A 68 40.66 -23.93 -22.00
C ASP A 68 39.93 -24.32 -23.31
N GLY A 69 40.41 -23.80 -24.44
CA GLY A 69 39.82 -23.98 -25.76
C GLY A 69 38.87 -22.87 -26.18
N ILE A 70 38.60 -21.89 -25.29
CA ILE A 70 37.81 -20.70 -25.60
C ILE A 70 38.73 -19.55 -26.03
N ILE A 71 38.38 -18.91 -27.14
CA ILE A 71 39.04 -17.70 -27.64
C ILE A 71 37.99 -16.62 -27.83
N ASP A 72 38.10 -15.53 -27.08
CA ASP A 72 37.17 -14.41 -27.12
C ASP A 72 37.79 -13.17 -27.76
N THR A 73 36.95 -12.28 -28.27
CA THR A 73 37.36 -10.93 -28.70
C THR A 73 36.54 -9.91 -27.92
N THR A 74 37.16 -8.83 -27.46
CA THR A 74 36.43 -7.75 -26.79
C THR A 74 35.34 -7.18 -27.70
N GLU A 75 34.16 -6.94 -27.15
CA GLU A 75 33.06 -6.33 -27.91
C GLU A 75 33.29 -4.84 -28.15
N GLU A 76 33.92 -4.19 -27.17
CA GLU A 76 34.31 -2.78 -27.23
C GLU A 76 35.78 -2.63 -27.62
N SER A 77 36.07 -1.48 -28.22
CA SER A 77 37.43 -1.04 -28.54
C SER A 77 37.97 -0.13 -27.46
N PHE A 78 39.27 -0.21 -27.21
CA PHE A 78 40.00 0.59 -26.24
C PHE A 78 40.93 1.56 -26.97
N ALA A 79 41.11 2.76 -26.45
CA ALA A 79 42.05 3.71 -27.04
C ALA A 79 43.48 3.12 -27.02
N SER A 80 44.29 3.43 -28.04
CA SER A 80 45.68 2.94 -28.08
C SER A 80 46.47 3.35 -26.83
N GLY A 81 46.94 2.36 -26.06
CA GLY A 81 47.67 2.53 -24.80
C GLY A 81 46.79 2.48 -23.54
N GLU A 82 45.47 2.41 -23.69
CA GLU A 82 44.53 2.17 -22.59
C GLU A 82 44.71 0.75 -22.01
N THR A 83 44.35 0.58 -20.75
CA THR A 83 44.32 -0.73 -20.09
C THR A 83 42.91 -1.29 -20.15
N ALA A 84 42.74 -2.40 -20.87
CA ALA A 84 41.50 -3.16 -20.88
C ALA A 84 41.46 -4.14 -19.70
N ILE A 85 40.30 -4.27 -19.06
CA ILE A 85 40.01 -5.33 -18.08
C ILE A 85 39.00 -6.27 -18.73
N VAL A 86 39.36 -7.55 -18.86
CA VAL A 86 38.51 -8.58 -19.45
C VAL A 86 38.43 -9.77 -18.50
N ALA A 87 37.30 -10.47 -18.50
CA ALA A 87 37.00 -11.51 -17.52
C ALA A 87 36.57 -12.83 -18.18
N HIS A 88 36.96 -13.96 -17.57
CA HIS A 88 36.54 -15.31 -17.95
C HIS A 88 36.15 -16.15 -16.75
N ARG A 89 35.42 -17.25 -16.94
CA ARG A 89 35.07 -18.20 -15.87
C ARG A 89 35.42 -19.62 -16.29
N TYR A 90 36.34 -20.23 -15.55
CA TYR A 90 36.75 -21.61 -15.79
C TYR A 90 35.78 -22.59 -15.16
N ILE A 91 35.38 -23.61 -15.94
CA ILE A 91 34.49 -24.68 -15.51
C ILE A 91 35.21 -25.96 -15.11
N GLN A 92 36.53 -26.03 -15.24
CA GLN A 92 37.35 -27.17 -14.84
C GLN A 92 38.52 -26.67 -14.00
N VAL A 93 38.96 -27.49 -13.05
CA VAL A 93 40.16 -27.23 -12.27
C VAL A 93 41.40 -27.59 -13.08
N GLY A 94 42.50 -26.88 -12.86
CA GLY A 94 43.75 -27.14 -13.57
C GLY A 94 44.57 -25.87 -13.80
N THR A 95 45.70 -26.05 -14.49
CA THR A 95 46.57 -24.94 -14.87
C THR A 95 46.34 -24.56 -16.33
N TYR A 96 46.07 -23.28 -16.57
CA TYR A 96 45.81 -22.73 -17.91
C TYR A 96 46.89 -21.73 -18.31
N GLN A 97 47.06 -21.54 -19.61
CA GLN A 97 48.05 -20.64 -20.19
C GLN A 97 47.34 -19.59 -21.03
N ILE A 98 47.10 -18.42 -20.43
CA ILE A 98 46.40 -17.32 -21.10
C ILE A 98 47.35 -16.65 -22.08
N LYS A 99 46.89 -16.43 -23.31
CA LYS A 99 47.60 -15.64 -24.33
C LYS A 99 46.65 -14.60 -24.89
N ALA A 100 47.19 -13.46 -25.29
CA ALA A 100 46.40 -12.42 -25.94
C ALA A 100 47.11 -11.89 -27.17
N THR A 101 46.32 -11.43 -28.14
CA THR A 101 46.75 -10.57 -29.24
C THR A 101 45.76 -9.42 -29.40
N ALA A 102 46.04 -8.51 -30.33
CA ALA A 102 45.26 -7.31 -30.54
C ALA A 102 45.01 -7.07 -32.04
N LYS A 103 43.85 -6.51 -32.39
CA LYS A 103 43.56 -6.00 -33.72
C LYS A 103 43.14 -4.54 -33.63
N ASP A 104 43.46 -3.75 -34.65
CA ASP A 104 42.97 -2.38 -34.76
C ASP A 104 41.49 -2.33 -35.21
N ASP A 105 40.90 -1.15 -35.16
CA ASP A 105 39.54 -0.84 -35.63
C ASP A 105 39.34 -1.01 -37.16
N LYS A 106 40.42 -1.18 -37.92
CA LYS A 106 40.40 -1.52 -39.35
C LYS A 106 40.55 -3.01 -39.61
N GLY A 107 40.64 -3.83 -38.56
CA GLY A 107 40.72 -5.28 -38.61
C GLY A 107 42.12 -5.86 -38.84
N ASN A 108 43.20 -5.08 -38.77
CA ASN A 108 44.55 -5.64 -38.84
C ASN A 108 44.93 -6.31 -37.52
N LEU A 109 45.00 -7.64 -37.55
CA LEU A 109 45.36 -8.47 -36.43
C LEU A 109 46.88 -8.57 -36.26
N GLN A 110 47.37 -8.35 -35.04
CA GLN A 110 48.72 -8.72 -34.62
C GLN A 110 48.87 -10.25 -34.65
N LYS A 111 49.82 -10.75 -35.43
CA LYS A 111 50.02 -12.20 -35.61
C LYS A 111 50.76 -12.84 -34.44
N ASN A 112 51.55 -12.06 -33.71
CA ASN A 112 52.33 -12.56 -32.58
C ASN A 112 51.52 -12.42 -31.29
N TRP A 113 51.13 -13.55 -30.73
CA TRP A 113 50.58 -13.63 -29.38
C TRP A 113 51.59 -13.17 -28.34
N SER A 114 51.08 -12.69 -27.20
CA SER A 114 51.86 -12.41 -26.00
C SER A 114 52.62 -13.66 -25.53
N GLU A 115 53.59 -13.46 -24.63
CA GLU A 115 54.07 -14.59 -23.83
C GLU A 115 52.90 -15.15 -22.99
N PRO A 116 52.82 -16.47 -22.80
CA PRO A 116 51.74 -17.08 -22.04
C PRO A 116 51.84 -16.74 -20.55
N LYS A 117 50.68 -16.49 -19.93
CA LYS A 117 50.54 -16.25 -18.49
C LYS A 117 49.85 -17.44 -17.85
N SER A 118 50.57 -18.16 -16.99
CA SER A 118 50.01 -19.27 -16.21
C SER A 118 49.02 -18.77 -15.15
N ILE A 119 47.92 -19.49 -14.98
CA ILE A 119 46.99 -19.37 -13.84
C ILE A 119 46.59 -20.77 -13.35
N GLU A 120 46.47 -20.96 -12.04
CA GLU A 120 45.94 -22.18 -11.43
C GLU A 120 44.48 -21.99 -10.97
N ILE A 121 43.59 -22.88 -11.43
CA ILE A 121 42.18 -22.89 -11.05
C ILE A 121 41.92 -23.97 -10.02
N LEU A 122 41.57 -23.53 -8.82
CA LEU A 122 41.33 -24.33 -7.62
C LEU A 122 39.87 -24.86 -7.56
N PRO A 123 39.63 -25.98 -6.85
CA PRO A 123 38.29 -26.53 -6.67
C PRO A 123 37.33 -25.57 -5.96
N ASN A 124 36.10 -25.50 -6.48
CA ASN A 124 34.97 -24.82 -5.88
C ASN A 124 33.68 -25.34 -6.53
N GLU A 125 32.63 -25.54 -5.75
CA GLU A 125 31.28 -25.71 -6.27
C GLU A 125 30.51 -24.40 -6.14
N LYS A 126 29.83 -24.00 -7.21
CA LYS A 126 29.02 -22.79 -7.20
C LYS A 126 27.78 -22.99 -6.30
N PRO A 127 27.17 -21.91 -5.77
CA PRO A 127 25.91 -22.02 -5.06
C PRO A 127 24.80 -22.60 -5.94
N THR A 128 23.82 -23.22 -5.30
CA THR A 128 22.57 -23.64 -5.95
C THR A 128 21.81 -22.45 -6.52
N THR A 129 20.96 -22.71 -7.51
CA THR A 129 20.09 -21.69 -8.10
C THR A 129 19.17 -21.11 -7.01
N PRO A 130 19.13 -19.78 -6.82
CA PRO A 130 18.33 -19.17 -5.77
C PRO A 130 16.83 -19.39 -5.98
N THR A 131 16.08 -19.48 -4.88
CA THR A 131 14.63 -19.34 -4.88
C THR A 131 14.26 -17.94 -4.40
N ILE A 132 13.18 -17.39 -4.97
CA ILE A 132 12.66 -16.06 -4.62
C ILE A 132 11.23 -16.21 -4.15
N SER A 133 10.88 -15.45 -3.11
CA SER A 133 9.51 -15.28 -2.65
C SER A 133 9.20 -13.82 -2.38
N CYS A 134 7.96 -13.43 -2.62
CA CYS A 134 7.35 -12.21 -2.10
C CYS A 134 6.04 -12.64 -1.43
N GLU A 135 5.65 -11.96 -0.37
CA GLU A 135 4.40 -12.24 0.34
C GLU A 135 3.17 -12.13 -0.58
N TYR A 136 3.21 -11.17 -1.52
CA TYR A 136 2.11 -10.89 -2.43
C TYR A 136 2.47 -11.19 -3.88
N SER A 137 1.48 -11.66 -4.65
CA SER A 137 1.59 -11.88 -6.10
C SER A 137 1.05 -10.72 -6.93
N SER A 138 0.51 -9.71 -6.27
CA SER A 138 0.12 -8.44 -6.86
C SER A 138 0.38 -7.28 -5.89
N ALA A 139 0.46 -6.06 -6.43
CA ALA A 139 0.79 -4.88 -5.64
C ALA A 139 0.24 -3.61 -6.29
N ALA A 140 0.04 -2.58 -5.48
CA ALA A 140 -0.22 -1.25 -5.99
C ALA A 140 1.04 -0.67 -6.64
N LYS A 141 0.86 0.17 -7.65
CA LYS A 141 1.94 0.98 -8.20
C LYS A 141 2.58 1.82 -7.09
N ASN A 142 3.90 1.97 -7.13
CA ASN A 142 4.73 2.62 -6.12
C ASN A 142 4.81 1.95 -4.74
N ALA A 143 4.10 0.86 -4.46
CA ALA A 143 4.24 0.15 -3.18
C ALA A 143 5.68 -0.36 -2.97
N LEU A 144 6.17 -0.30 -1.73
CA LEU A 144 7.46 -0.85 -1.34
C LEU A 144 7.32 -2.35 -1.13
N LEU A 145 7.83 -3.16 -2.05
CA LEU A 145 7.70 -4.62 -1.97
C LEU A 145 8.98 -5.25 -1.43
N TYR A 146 8.81 -6.27 -0.59
CA TYR A 146 9.89 -7.05 0.01
C TYR A 146 10.04 -8.39 -0.71
N PHE A 147 11.22 -8.65 -1.26
CA PHE A 147 11.56 -9.90 -1.91
C PHE A 147 12.62 -10.62 -1.10
N GLU A 148 12.35 -11.87 -0.74
CA GLU A 148 13.32 -12.75 -0.10
C GLU A 148 14.00 -13.63 -1.13
N ALA A 149 15.30 -13.88 -0.95
CA ALA A 149 16.04 -14.88 -1.70
C ALA A 149 16.81 -15.83 -0.76
N THR A 150 16.91 -17.10 -1.16
CA THR A 150 17.73 -18.10 -0.47
C THR A 150 18.35 -19.09 -1.45
N ALA A 151 19.51 -19.63 -1.07
CA ALA A 151 20.27 -20.64 -1.78
C ALA A 151 21.17 -21.38 -0.77
N THR A 152 21.68 -22.53 -1.19
CA THR A 152 22.70 -23.29 -0.46
C THR A 152 23.96 -23.44 -1.30
N ASP A 153 25.09 -23.54 -0.63
CA ASP A 153 26.40 -23.77 -1.22
C ASP A 153 26.88 -25.20 -0.88
N PRO A 154 27.26 -26.03 -1.88
CA PRO A 154 27.70 -27.40 -1.63
C PRO A 154 28.98 -27.53 -0.79
N ASP A 155 29.88 -26.53 -0.86
CA ASP A 155 31.10 -26.48 -0.06
C ASP A 155 30.84 -25.90 1.35
N GLY A 156 29.60 -25.45 1.62
CA GLY A 156 29.21 -24.82 2.88
C GLY A 156 29.66 -23.37 2.99
N ASP A 157 30.09 -22.76 1.88
CA ASP A 157 30.54 -21.38 1.86
C ASP A 157 29.38 -20.41 2.13
N SER A 158 29.72 -19.23 2.65
CA SER A 158 28.74 -18.15 2.81
C SER A 158 28.37 -17.55 1.45
N ILE A 159 27.12 -17.11 1.32
CA ILE A 159 26.51 -16.72 0.06
C ILE A 159 26.03 -15.28 0.13
N SER A 160 26.24 -14.52 -0.94
CA SER A 160 25.67 -13.20 -1.19
C SER A 160 24.70 -13.27 -2.38
N PHE A 161 23.70 -12.39 -2.42
CA PHE A 161 22.67 -12.38 -3.45
C PHE A 161 22.61 -11.03 -4.15
N GLN A 162 22.21 -11.06 -5.42
CA GLN A 162 21.87 -9.87 -6.19
C GLN A 162 20.55 -10.10 -6.91
N PHE A 163 19.60 -9.20 -6.72
CA PHE A 163 18.33 -9.21 -7.44
C PHE A 163 18.46 -8.54 -8.79
N ILE A 164 17.67 -9.03 -9.74
CA ILE A 164 17.52 -8.51 -11.09
C ILE A 164 16.05 -8.11 -11.23
N TRP A 165 15.82 -6.81 -11.36
CA TRP A 165 14.51 -6.17 -11.41
C TRP A 165 14.04 -5.99 -12.86
N GLU A 166 13.26 -4.93 -13.12
CA GLU A 166 12.86 -4.57 -14.48
C GLU A 166 14.05 -4.08 -15.34
N LYS A 167 13.96 -4.32 -16.66
CA LYS A 167 14.95 -3.86 -17.66
C LYS A 167 16.40 -4.29 -17.34
N GLY A 168 16.58 -5.38 -16.60
CA GLY A 168 17.90 -5.89 -16.21
C GLY A 168 18.62 -5.06 -15.13
N LYS A 169 17.95 -4.10 -14.50
CA LYS A 169 18.51 -3.34 -13.37
C LYS A 169 18.83 -4.30 -12.22
N LYS A 170 20.05 -4.22 -11.69
CA LYS A 170 20.52 -5.10 -10.61
C LYS A 170 20.58 -4.35 -9.28
N SER A 171 20.29 -5.02 -8.17
CA SER A 171 20.58 -4.49 -6.83
C SER A 171 22.08 -4.54 -6.53
N LYS A 172 22.49 -3.97 -5.39
CA LYS A 172 23.83 -4.24 -4.85
C LYS A 172 23.88 -5.68 -4.36
N TRP A 173 25.06 -6.29 -4.38
CA TRP A 173 25.28 -7.55 -3.69
C TRP A 173 24.96 -7.39 -2.20
N SER A 174 24.20 -8.33 -1.66
CA SER A 174 23.89 -8.37 -0.24
C SER A 174 25.16 -8.64 0.58
N GLN A 175 25.07 -8.45 1.89
CA GLN A 175 26.05 -9.08 2.79
C GLN A 175 26.04 -10.60 2.61
N PHE A 176 27.17 -11.23 2.93
CA PHE A 176 27.27 -12.68 2.96
C PHE A 176 26.50 -13.25 4.16
N VAL A 177 25.68 -14.25 3.90
CA VAL A 177 24.95 -15.03 4.90
C VAL A 177 25.41 -16.49 4.87
N SER A 178 25.17 -17.25 5.93
CA SER A 178 25.46 -18.69 5.93
C SER A 178 24.71 -19.41 4.80
N SER A 179 25.26 -20.53 4.31
CA SER A 179 24.55 -21.42 3.37
C SER A 179 23.16 -21.79 3.90
N GLY A 180 22.12 -21.60 3.08
CA GLY A 180 20.71 -21.76 3.47
C GLY A 180 20.09 -20.54 4.17
N GLY A 181 20.86 -19.47 4.38
CA GLY A 181 20.38 -18.20 4.90
C GLY A 181 19.44 -17.49 3.93
N LYS A 182 18.65 -16.56 4.46
CA LYS A 182 17.77 -15.68 3.69
C LYS A 182 18.29 -14.26 3.72
N ILE A 183 18.08 -13.53 2.63
CA ILE A 183 18.20 -12.08 2.58
C ILE A 183 16.90 -11.49 2.07
N SER A 184 16.67 -10.21 2.35
CA SER A 184 15.55 -9.44 1.82
C SER A 184 16.09 -8.18 1.14
N ASP A 185 15.48 -7.81 0.02
CA ASP A 185 15.70 -6.53 -0.65
C ASP A 185 14.34 -5.95 -1.08
N THR A 186 14.31 -4.64 -1.32
CA THR A 186 13.07 -3.93 -1.61
C THR A 186 13.07 -3.28 -2.98
N TYR A 187 11.89 -3.20 -3.60
CA TYR A 187 11.75 -2.53 -4.89
C TYR A 187 10.37 -1.86 -5.06
N ARG A 188 10.35 -0.76 -5.81
CA ARG A 188 9.13 -0.05 -6.21
C ARG A 188 8.96 -0.04 -7.71
N PHE A 189 7.85 -0.60 -8.18
CA PHE A 189 7.48 -0.58 -9.58
C PHE A 189 6.66 0.66 -9.91
N LYS A 190 6.99 1.31 -11.03
CA LYS A 190 6.41 2.61 -11.42
C LYS A 190 5.31 2.51 -12.47
N GLU A 191 5.19 1.38 -13.16
CA GLU A 191 4.18 1.17 -14.20
C GLU A 191 3.28 -0.01 -13.82
N ALA A 192 1.99 0.11 -14.11
CA ALA A 192 1.05 -0.99 -13.92
C ALA A 192 1.23 -2.02 -15.05
N LYS A 193 1.80 -3.17 -14.70
CA LYS A 193 2.00 -4.34 -15.56
C LYS A 193 2.54 -5.50 -14.74
N THR A 194 2.69 -6.65 -15.38
CA THR A 194 3.37 -7.80 -14.81
C THR A 194 4.89 -7.69 -14.98
N TYR A 195 5.62 -7.98 -13.90
CA TYR A 195 7.07 -8.00 -13.86
C TYR A 195 7.59 -9.38 -13.47
N GLU A 196 8.79 -9.70 -13.98
CA GLU A 196 9.58 -10.84 -13.52
C GLU A 196 10.74 -10.34 -12.67
N VAL A 197 10.86 -10.86 -11.44
CA VAL A 197 12.01 -10.64 -10.57
C VAL A 197 12.86 -11.90 -10.53
N LYS A 198 14.18 -11.74 -10.70
CA LYS A 198 15.15 -12.83 -10.69
C LYS A 198 16.27 -12.53 -9.69
N ALA A 199 17.06 -13.53 -9.36
CA ALA A 199 18.18 -13.40 -8.43
C ALA A 199 19.31 -14.34 -8.84
N VAL A 200 20.53 -13.95 -8.47
CA VAL A 200 21.75 -14.74 -8.60
C VAL A 200 22.44 -14.75 -7.25
N ALA A 201 23.09 -15.86 -6.92
CA ALA A 201 23.90 -16.03 -5.72
C ALA A 201 25.38 -16.09 -6.07
N MET A 202 26.23 -15.67 -5.14
CA MET A 202 27.68 -15.72 -5.23
C MET A 202 28.27 -16.27 -3.92
N ASP A 203 29.16 -17.25 -4.01
CA ASP A 203 29.92 -17.72 -2.85
C ASP A 203 31.09 -16.77 -2.51
N LYS A 204 31.74 -17.02 -1.37
CA LYS A 204 32.87 -16.21 -0.90
C LYS A 204 34.14 -16.32 -1.76
N LYS A 205 34.25 -17.38 -2.56
CA LYS A 205 35.34 -17.60 -3.53
C LYS A 205 35.03 -16.98 -4.90
N GLY A 206 33.84 -16.38 -5.08
CA GLY A 206 33.40 -15.67 -6.27
C GLY A 206 32.62 -16.52 -7.28
N GLY A 207 32.30 -17.79 -6.97
CA GLY A 207 31.51 -18.66 -7.83
C GLY A 207 30.06 -18.18 -7.91
N LEU A 208 29.57 -17.98 -9.14
CA LEU A 208 28.19 -17.54 -9.39
C LEU A 208 27.28 -18.71 -9.67
N SER A 209 26.09 -18.69 -9.08
CA SER A 209 25.01 -19.63 -9.39
C SER A 209 24.36 -19.34 -10.74
N ASP A 210 23.51 -20.26 -11.19
CA ASP A 210 22.58 -19.97 -12.28
C ASP A 210 21.50 -18.99 -11.81
N THR A 211 20.94 -18.21 -12.74
CA THR A 211 19.84 -17.29 -12.43
C THR A 211 18.59 -18.05 -12.01
N SER A 212 17.89 -17.54 -11.00
CA SER A 212 16.63 -18.11 -10.51
C SER A 212 15.56 -18.22 -11.59
N GLN A 213 14.57 -19.09 -11.35
CA GLN A 213 13.28 -18.96 -12.03
C GLN A 213 12.67 -17.57 -11.71
N PRO A 214 11.95 -16.94 -12.65
CA PRO A 214 11.32 -15.66 -12.40
C PRO A 214 10.20 -15.78 -11.37
N PHE A 215 10.20 -14.88 -10.38
CA PHE A 215 9.02 -14.60 -9.57
C PHE A 215 8.15 -13.57 -10.32
N THR A 216 6.87 -13.87 -10.49
CA THR A 216 5.93 -13.00 -11.20
C THR A 216 5.15 -12.13 -10.22
N ILE A 217 5.21 -10.81 -10.39
CA ILE A 217 4.43 -9.84 -9.63
C ILE A 217 3.57 -9.00 -10.59
N THR A 218 2.27 -8.88 -10.29
CA THR A 218 1.37 -8.02 -11.08
C THR A 218 1.16 -6.68 -10.39
N VAL A 219 1.67 -5.61 -10.97
CA VAL A 219 1.52 -4.24 -10.45
C VAL A 219 0.28 -3.62 -11.07
N LEU A 220 -0.60 -3.09 -10.21
CA LEU A 220 -1.92 -2.61 -10.57
C LEU A 220 -1.97 -1.08 -10.57
N ASP A 221 -2.81 -0.50 -11.42
CA ASP A 221 -3.07 0.95 -11.45
C ASP A 221 -4.19 1.35 -10.47
N GLU A 222 -4.05 0.87 -9.24
CA GLU A 222 -4.95 1.10 -8.10
C GLU A 222 -4.11 0.99 -6.81
N GLY A 223 -4.63 1.49 -5.71
CA GLY A 223 -4.03 1.34 -4.38
C GLY A 223 -2.84 2.25 -4.09
N TYR A 224 -2.79 3.44 -4.69
CA TYR A 224 -1.80 4.46 -4.36
C TYR A 224 -2.45 5.81 -4.11
N VAL A 225 -1.87 6.60 -3.21
CA VAL A 225 -2.35 7.95 -2.92
C VAL A 225 -2.19 8.83 -4.17
N ILE A 226 -3.30 9.41 -4.64
CA ILE A 226 -3.35 10.35 -5.78
C ILE A 226 -3.51 11.80 -5.35
N ARG A 227 -3.98 12.04 -4.13
CA ARG A 227 -4.22 13.38 -3.60
C ARG A 227 -4.23 13.36 -2.08
N LYS A 228 -3.80 14.48 -1.49
CA LYS A 228 -4.07 14.84 -0.10
C LYS A 228 -4.65 16.25 -0.07
N PHE A 229 -5.77 16.44 0.61
CA PHE A 229 -6.18 17.76 1.07
C PHE A 229 -5.55 17.98 2.44
N GLN A 230 -4.76 19.04 2.59
CA GLN A 230 -4.17 19.44 3.87
C GLN A 230 -4.90 20.68 4.38
N THR A 231 -5.26 20.69 5.67
CA THR A 231 -5.82 21.87 6.33
C THR A 231 -4.76 22.98 6.40
N ALA A 232 -5.19 24.25 6.43
CA ALA A 232 -4.27 25.39 6.36
C ALA A 232 -3.38 25.54 7.60
N ASP A 233 -3.82 25.00 8.73
CA ASP A 233 -3.24 25.25 10.05
C ASP A 233 -2.48 24.03 10.62
N GLU A 234 -2.32 22.95 9.84
CA GLU A 234 -1.62 21.68 10.18
C GLU A 234 -2.06 20.94 11.46
N GLU A 235 -2.96 21.53 12.26
CA GLU A 235 -3.50 20.98 13.51
C GLU A 235 -5.00 20.75 13.30
N GLY A 236 -5.45 19.51 13.09
CA GLY A 236 -6.88 19.25 12.98
C GLY A 236 -7.22 17.86 12.48
N PHE A 237 -7.63 16.98 13.39
CA PHE A 237 -8.10 15.63 13.05
C PHE A 237 -9.37 15.68 12.20
N LEU A 238 -9.32 15.04 11.03
CA LEU A 238 -10.47 14.90 10.16
C LEU A 238 -11.13 13.54 10.36
N SER A 239 -12.37 13.59 10.86
CA SER A 239 -13.20 12.43 11.17
C SER A 239 -13.56 11.56 9.94
N SER A 240 -14.18 10.40 10.20
CA SER A 240 -14.70 9.50 9.17
C SER A 240 -15.63 10.22 8.19
N ALA A 241 -15.31 10.13 6.89
CA ALA A 241 -16.02 10.84 5.84
C ALA A 241 -17.37 10.21 5.49
N ALA A 242 -18.30 11.06 5.04
CA ALA A 242 -19.61 10.66 4.55
C ALA A 242 -19.84 11.13 3.11
N GLU A 243 -20.10 10.23 2.16
CA GLU A 243 -20.57 10.67 0.84
C GLU A 243 -22.05 11.09 0.93
N ILE A 244 -22.33 12.33 0.54
CA ILE A 244 -23.63 12.99 0.66
C ILE A 244 -23.93 13.76 -0.63
N ASP A 245 -25.13 13.57 -1.19
CA ASP A 245 -25.61 14.38 -2.31
C ASP A 245 -26.13 15.74 -1.79
N VAL A 246 -25.28 16.76 -1.78
CA VAL A 246 -25.63 18.12 -1.35
C VAL A 246 -25.97 18.97 -2.56
N ALA A 247 -27.18 19.54 -2.61
CA ALA A 247 -27.61 20.40 -3.73
C ALA A 247 -27.42 19.75 -5.12
N GLN A 248 -27.71 18.45 -5.26
CA GLN A 248 -27.50 17.64 -6.47
C GLN A 248 -26.02 17.46 -6.90
N GLU A 249 -25.05 17.84 -6.08
CA GLU A 249 -23.65 17.50 -6.29
C GLU A 249 -23.20 16.47 -5.25
N LYS A 250 -22.27 15.60 -5.65
CA LYS A 250 -21.68 14.64 -4.74
C LYS A 250 -20.59 15.29 -3.90
N CYS A 251 -20.71 15.14 -2.59
CA CYS A 251 -19.77 15.72 -1.64
C CYS A 251 -19.34 14.71 -0.58
N LEU A 252 -18.18 14.94 0.02
CA LEU A 252 -17.72 14.28 1.24
C LEU A 252 -17.91 15.24 2.41
N GLY A 253 -18.83 14.91 3.31
CA GLY A 253 -19.02 15.58 4.60
C GLY A 253 -18.02 15.05 5.62
N ILE A 254 -17.21 15.94 6.20
CA ILE A 254 -16.12 15.59 7.14
C ILE A 254 -16.07 16.63 8.27
N GLY A 255 -16.16 16.19 9.53
CA GLY A 255 -15.92 17.03 10.71
C GLY A 255 -14.43 17.16 11.05
N CYS A 256 -14.04 18.29 11.64
CA CYS A 256 -12.68 18.61 12.08
C CYS A 256 -12.62 18.90 13.59
N SER A 257 -11.64 18.31 14.28
CA SER A 257 -11.50 18.32 15.75
C SER A 257 -10.90 19.60 16.35
N ASP A 258 -10.11 20.37 15.61
CA ASP A 258 -9.31 21.43 16.28
C ASP A 258 -9.87 22.83 16.04
N TYR A 259 -10.85 22.97 15.13
CA TYR A 259 -11.40 24.28 14.74
C TYR A 259 -12.90 24.29 14.42
N GLY A 260 -13.64 23.21 14.72
CA GLY A 260 -15.10 23.22 14.57
C GLY A 260 -15.60 23.39 13.14
N TYR A 261 -14.80 22.99 12.16
CA TYR A 261 -15.24 23.04 10.77
C TYR A 261 -15.94 21.75 10.35
N LEU A 262 -17.08 21.92 9.69
CA LEU A 262 -17.72 20.88 8.89
C LEU A 262 -17.40 21.14 7.42
N TYR A 263 -16.55 20.29 6.84
CA TYR A 263 -16.14 20.38 5.44
C TYR A 263 -17.08 19.60 4.53
N PHE A 264 -17.38 20.17 3.36
CA PHE A 264 -18.01 19.45 2.24
C PHE A 264 -17.11 19.55 1.01
N PHE A 265 -16.38 18.48 0.73
CA PHE A 265 -15.48 18.41 -0.43
C PHE A 265 -16.22 17.89 -1.66
N LYS A 266 -16.09 18.53 -2.82
CA LYS A 266 -16.58 17.94 -4.07
C LYS A 266 -15.71 16.74 -4.44
N THR A 267 -16.33 15.69 -4.98
CA THR A 267 -15.61 14.56 -5.58
C THR A 267 -15.58 14.72 -7.10
N PRO A 268 -14.49 14.34 -7.79
CA PRO A 268 -13.27 13.70 -7.28
C PRO A 268 -12.14 14.68 -6.88
N ASP A 269 -12.31 15.99 -7.07
CA ASP A 269 -11.19 16.94 -7.01
C ASP A 269 -10.83 17.44 -5.60
N LEU A 270 -11.60 17.08 -4.58
CA LEU A 270 -11.50 17.61 -3.22
C LEU A 270 -11.54 19.14 -3.15
N SER A 271 -12.14 19.81 -4.14
CA SER A 271 -12.38 21.24 -4.03
C SER A 271 -13.37 21.49 -2.89
N VAL A 272 -13.03 22.42 -2.00
CA VAL A 272 -13.93 22.81 -0.90
C VAL A 272 -15.16 23.49 -1.51
N LYS A 273 -16.31 22.81 -1.51
CA LYS A 273 -17.56 23.37 -2.04
C LYS A 273 -18.05 24.54 -1.19
N THR A 274 -17.88 24.40 0.12
CA THR A 274 -18.24 25.37 1.14
C THR A 274 -17.34 25.14 2.36
N LYS A 275 -16.83 26.24 2.93
CA LYS A 275 -16.28 26.33 4.28
C LYS A 275 -17.29 27.17 5.04
N GLU A 276 -18.23 26.54 5.71
CA GLU A 276 -19.30 27.25 6.41
C GLU A 276 -18.96 27.37 7.90
N ASN A 277 -18.56 28.57 8.30
CA ASN A 277 -18.45 29.00 9.71
C ASN A 277 -19.76 29.64 10.22
N ASN A 278 -20.87 29.45 9.50
CA ASN A 278 -22.12 30.20 9.68
C ASN A 278 -23.15 29.51 10.58
N TYR A 279 -22.77 28.46 11.29
CA TYR A 279 -23.63 27.81 12.27
C TYR A 279 -23.62 28.59 13.59
N VAL A 280 -24.14 29.83 13.51
CA VAL A 280 -24.63 30.65 14.62
C VAL A 280 -23.73 30.65 15.87
N GLY A 281 -22.55 31.26 15.80
CA GLY A 281 -21.77 31.61 17.01
C GLY A 281 -21.01 30.44 17.64
N LEU A 282 -20.31 29.67 16.81
CA LEU A 282 -19.25 28.78 17.27
C LEU A 282 -18.19 29.64 17.99
N GLY A 283 -17.90 29.31 19.24
CA GLY A 283 -16.76 29.86 19.96
C GLY A 283 -15.45 29.34 19.36
N GLU A 284 -14.31 29.93 19.76
CA GLU A 284 -12.99 29.48 19.31
C GLU A 284 -12.66 28.03 19.74
N ASP A 285 -13.46 27.43 20.64
CA ASP A 285 -13.22 26.14 21.30
C ASP A 285 -14.23 25.02 20.92
N ALA A 286 -14.99 25.16 19.81
CA ALA A 286 -15.94 24.13 19.35
C ALA A 286 -15.31 23.17 18.31
N TYR A 287 -15.68 21.89 18.32
CA TYR A 287 -15.15 20.87 17.43
C TYR A 287 -16.18 19.81 17.00
N PHE A 288 -16.00 19.14 15.86
CA PHE A 288 -16.93 18.10 15.40
C PHE A 288 -16.32 16.71 15.60
N GLN A 289 -16.69 16.02 16.69
CA GLN A 289 -16.17 14.68 17.02
C GLN A 289 -16.81 13.53 16.21
N CYS A 290 -18.01 13.72 15.64
CA CYS A 290 -18.78 12.58 15.11
C CYS A 290 -18.87 12.52 13.58
N THR A 291 -19.03 11.29 13.07
CA THR A 291 -19.36 10.97 11.68
C THR A 291 -20.62 11.70 11.20
N VAL A 292 -20.47 12.51 10.16
CA VAL A 292 -21.57 13.15 9.45
C VAL A 292 -22.52 12.08 8.88
N THR A 293 -23.82 12.29 9.02
CA THR A 293 -24.87 11.43 8.46
C THR A 293 -25.72 12.16 7.46
N CYS A 294 -26.48 11.43 6.64
CA CYS A 294 -27.64 12.02 5.99
C CYS A 294 -28.80 11.05 5.88
N ASP A 295 -30.01 11.60 5.69
CA ASP A 295 -31.12 10.89 5.10
C ASP A 295 -31.47 11.49 3.72
N ASN A 296 -32.69 11.25 3.23
CA ASN A 296 -33.14 11.82 1.96
C ASN A 296 -33.26 13.35 1.97
N SER A 297 -33.48 13.95 3.14
CA SER A 297 -33.85 15.36 3.30
C SER A 297 -32.83 16.13 4.14
N PHE A 298 -32.14 15.46 5.06
CA PHE A 298 -31.33 16.13 6.07
C PHE A 298 -29.91 15.58 6.16
N VAL A 299 -28.98 16.45 6.57
CA VAL A 299 -27.63 16.11 7.03
C VAL A 299 -27.59 16.28 8.55
N TYR A 300 -26.90 15.37 9.23
CA TYR A 300 -26.83 15.30 10.70
C TYR A 300 -25.36 15.35 11.12
N ALA A 301 -24.98 16.30 11.96
CA ALA A 301 -23.62 16.46 12.47
C ALA A 301 -23.64 16.77 13.97
N VAL A 302 -22.77 16.14 14.76
CA VAL A 302 -22.63 16.41 16.19
C VAL A 302 -21.40 17.28 16.41
N GLU A 303 -21.65 18.48 16.89
CA GLU A 303 -20.65 19.38 17.47
C GLU A 303 -20.41 18.95 18.92
N ASP A 304 -19.17 19.00 19.36
CA ASP A 304 -18.72 18.90 20.74
C ASP A 304 -18.03 20.22 21.13
N ASN A 305 -18.20 20.64 22.37
CA ASN A 305 -17.52 21.79 22.94
C ASN A 305 -17.42 21.61 24.46
N ASP A 306 -16.63 22.43 25.14
CA ASP A 306 -16.37 22.31 26.58
C ASP A 306 -17.63 22.34 27.47
N ILE A 307 -18.78 22.79 26.95
CA ILE A 307 -20.05 22.85 27.66
C ILE A 307 -21.01 21.70 27.29
N GLY A 308 -20.72 20.91 26.25
CA GLY A 308 -21.47 19.73 25.83
C GLY A 308 -21.80 19.69 24.32
N ASN A 309 -22.22 18.53 23.84
CA ASN A 309 -22.39 18.28 22.42
C ASN A 309 -23.76 18.74 21.92
N HIS A 310 -23.86 19.18 20.66
CA HIS A 310 -25.10 19.56 19.99
C HIS A 310 -25.26 18.81 18.67
N LEU A 311 -26.47 18.32 18.39
CA LEU A 311 -26.84 17.77 17.09
C LEU A 311 -27.37 18.88 16.18
N HIS A 312 -26.68 19.08 15.06
CA HIS A 312 -27.05 19.97 13.96
C HIS A 312 -27.79 19.15 12.90
N ILE A 313 -28.97 19.63 12.51
CA ILE A 313 -29.77 19.05 11.43
C ILE A 313 -29.90 20.10 10.33
N LEU A 314 -29.36 19.80 9.16
CA LEU A 314 -29.25 20.71 8.02
C LEU A 314 -30.10 20.22 6.85
N ASN A 315 -30.68 21.12 6.06
CA ASN A 315 -31.33 20.76 4.82
C ASN A 315 -30.29 20.25 3.81
N LYS A 316 -30.46 19.02 3.31
CA LYS A 316 -29.52 18.43 2.34
C LYS A 316 -29.49 19.18 1.00
N SER A 317 -30.54 19.92 0.66
CA SER A 317 -30.65 20.68 -0.58
C SER A 317 -29.71 21.89 -0.65
N ASP A 318 -29.39 22.53 0.47
CA ASP A 318 -28.65 23.79 0.50
C ASP A 318 -27.78 23.99 1.76
N LEU A 319 -27.72 22.98 2.64
CA LEU A 319 -27.05 22.99 3.94
C LEU A 319 -27.58 24.03 4.94
N SER A 320 -28.72 24.67 4.67
CA SER A 320 -29.31 25.61 5.63
C SER A 320 -29.74 24.89 6.91
N GLY A 321 -29.55 25.53 8.07
CA GLY A 321 -29.94 24.97 9.36
C GLY A 321 -31.45 24.71 9.43
N TYR A 322 -31.83 23.48 9.74
CA TYR A 322 -33.23 23.06 9.91
C TYR A 322 -33.63 22.97 11.39
N TRP A 323 -32.84 22.28 12.20
CA TRP A 323 -33.08 22.11 13.63
C TRP A 323 -31.77 21.84 14.39
N TYR A 324 -31.78 22.15 15.68
CA TYR A 324 -30.68 21.94 16.60
C TYR A 324 -31.22 21.27 17.86
N TYR A 325 -30.51 20.27 18.35
CA TYR A 325 -30.88 19.58 19.58
C TYR A 325 -29.65 19.35 20.48
N PRO A 326 -29.76 19.62 21.79
CA PRO A 326 -30.88 20.29 22.45
C PRO A 326 -30.90 21.80 22.12
N GLU A 327 -31.94 22.52 22.56
CA GLU A 327 -31.95 23.98 22.44
C GLU A 327 -30.89 24.59 23.37
N ARG A 328 -30.26 25.72 22.97
CA ARG A 328 -29.01 26.30 23.51
C ARG A 328 -28.85 26.45 25.04
N SER A 329 -29.92 26.34 25.82
CA SER A 329 -29.86 26.39 27.29
C SER A 329 -29.65 25.03 27.94
N GLU A 330 -29.67 23.95 27.16
CA GLU A 330 -29.52 22.58 27.61
C GLU A 330 -28.26 21.96 27.02
N THR A 331 -27.67 21.00 27.73
CA THR A 331 -26.51 20.25 27.26
C THR A 331 -26.87 18.78 27.10
N THR A 332 -26.29 18.12 26.11
CA THR A 332 -26.39 16.67 25.93
C THR A 332 -24.98 16.12 25.71
N HIS A 333 -24.82 14.80 25.81
CA HIS A 333 -23.53 14.15 25.58
C HIS A 333 -23.74 13.02 24.60
N ILE A 334 -23.74 13.32 23.30
CA ILE A 334 -24.00 12.32 22.27
C ILE A 334 -22.74 11.47 22.12
N THR A 335 -22.82 10.22 22.57
CA THR A 335 -21.69 9.29 22.62
C THR A 335 -21.64 8.35 21.41
N THR A 336 -22.67 8.37 20.55
CA THR A 336 -22.81 7.39 19.46
C THR A 336 -23.21 8.03 18.13
N ALA A 337 -23.01 7.28 17.04
CA ALA A 337 -23.51 7.69 15.74
C ALA A 337 -25.05 7.72 15.69
N ILE A 338 -25.60 8.67 14.93
CA ILE A 338 -27.05 8.84 14.82
C ILE A 338 -27.68 7.73 13.96
N CYS A 339 -28.62 6.97 14.50
CA CYS A 339 -29.48 6.07 13.73
C CYS A 339 -30.61 6.88 13.10
N THR A 340 -30.76 6.84 11.78
CA THR A 340 -31.80 7.58 11.04
C THR A 340 -32.88 6.65 10.51
N PHE A 341 -34.15 6.88 10.86
CA PHE A 341 -35.29 6.10 10.38
C PHE A 341 -36.54 6.97 10.36
N SER A 342 -36.92 7.45 9.16
CA SER A 342 -37.91 8.53 9.02
C SER A 342 -39.25 8.23 9.71
N PRO A 343 -39.86 9.20 10.43
CA PRO A 343 -39.40 10.58 10.67
C PRO A 343 -38.49 10.76 11.88
N TYR A 344 -37.99 9.67 12.45
CA TYR A 344 -37.25 9.66 13.70
C TYR A 344 -35.74 9.53 13.50
N ILE A 345 -35.02 9.91 14.54
CA ILE A 345 -33.62 9.55 14.73
C ILE A 345 -33.42 9.07 16.16
N ALA A 346 -32.41 8.22 16.38
CA ALA A 346 -32.03 7.75 17.71
C ALA A 346 -30.51 7.79 17.92
N PHE A 347 -30.09 8.10 19.14
CA PHE A 347 -28.68 8.10 19.53
C PHE A 347 -28.54 7.88 21.04
N GLY A 348 -27.36 7.40 21.45
CA GLY A 348 -26.97 7.29 22.85
C GLY A 348 -26.55 8.65 23.38
N SER A 349 -27.02 8.98 24.58
CA SER A 349 -26.52 10.11 25.35
C SER A 349 -26.18 9.66 26.77
N LYS A 350 -24.90 9.34 27.01
CA LYS A 350 -24.45 8.64 28.23
C LYS A 350 -25.32 7.40 28.47
N ASP A 351 -26.07 7.35 29.55
CA ASP A 351 -26.90 6.22 29.98
C ASP A 351 -28.33 6.21 29.41
N THR A 352 -28.63 7.09 28.46
CA THR A 352 -29.99 7.34 27.99
C THR A 352 -30.07 7.25 26.47
N LEU A 353 -31.00 6.45 25.95
CA LEU A 353 -31.34 6.48 24.53
C LEU A 353 -32.28 7.66 24.27
N VAL A 354 -31.89 8.55 23.36
CA VAL A 354 -32.72 9.69 22.93
C VAL A 354 -33.31 9.38 21.56
N ILE A 355 -34.63 9.54 21.43
CA ILE A 355 -35.36 9.40 20.18
C ILE A 355 -36.00 10.75 19.86
N LEU A 356 -35.63 11.35 18.73
CA LEU A 356 -36.16 12.61 18.27
C LEU A 356 -37.08 12.39 17.07
N ASN A 357 -38.12 13.20 16.95
CA ASN A 357 -38.92 13.32 15.74
C ASN A 357 -38.47 14.57 14.99
N VAL A 358 -37.84 14.37 13.83
CA VAL A 358 -37.24 15.45 13.03
C VAL A 358 -38.33 16.27 12.32
N SER A 359 -39.45 15.63 11.94
CA SER A 359 -40.52 16.30 11.20
C SER A 359 -41.22 17.40 12.00
N ASN A 360 -41.31 17.25 13.32
CA ASN A 360 -41.96 18.21 14.22
C ASN A 360 -41.02 18.84 15.25
N LYS A 361 -39.70 18.59 15.13
CA LYS A 361 -38.65 19.18 15.98
C LYS A 361 -38.86 18.93 17.48
N SER A 362 -39.20 17.69 17.84
CA SER A 362 -39.51 17.35 19.23
C SER A 362 -38.78 16.10 19.71
N VAL A 363 -38.59 15.99 21.02
CA VAL A 363 -38.18 14.75 21.69
C VAL A 363 -39.38 13.80 21.70
N HIS A 364 -39.28 12.70 20.95
CA HIS A 364 -40.29 11.65 20.98
C HIS A 364 -40.20 10.85 22.29
N ARG A 365 -38.97 10.49 22.69
CA ARG A 365 -38.68 9.76 23.94
C ARG A 365 -37.25 9.99 24.43
N LYS A 366 -37.07 9.86 25.75
CA LYS A 366 -35.79 9.59 26.42
C LYS A 366 -35.98 8.31 27.25
N VAL A 367 -35.13 7.31 27.06
CA VAL A 367 -35.25 6.01 27.73
C VAL A 367 -33.98 5.74 28.53
N TYR A 368 -34.11 5.73 29.86
CA TYR A 368 -33.00 5.46 30.76
C TYR A 368 -32.59 3.98 30.73
N ILE A 369 -31.35 3.72 30.33
CA ILE A 369 -30.78 2.38 30.23
C ILE A 369 -30.11 2.00 31.54
N GLY A 370 -29.38 2.94 32.14
CA GLY A 370 -28.65 2.76 33.40
C GLY A 370 -27.19 2.32 33.24
N ALA A 371 -26.70 2.30 32.01
CA ALA A 371 -25.31 2.07 31.63
C ALA A 371 -25.02 2.87 30.37
N GLU A 372 -23.78 3.33 30.22
CA GLU A 372 -23.36 4.18 29.10
C GLU A 372 -23.51 3.45 27.77
N ILE A 373 -24.02 4.17 26.76
CA ILE A 373 -24.31 3.65 25.44
C ILE A 373 -23.17 4.10 24.53
N ASN A 374 -22.29 3.17 24.16
CA ASN A 374 -21.11 3.44 23.32
C ASN A 374 -21.17 2.77 21.94
N SER A 375 -22.17 1.92 21.71
CA SER A 375 -22.43 1.35 20.38
C SER A 375 -23.41 2.20 19.57
N ALA A 376 -23.21 2.25 18.25
CA ALA A 376 -24.16 2.91 17.36
C ALA A 376 -25.48 2.13 17.32
N PRO A 377 -26.64 2.76 17.57
CA PRO A 377 -27.93 2.10 17.47
C PRO A 377 -28.25 1.74 16.01
N VAL A 378 -28.99 0.64 15.83
CA VAL A 378 -29.57 0.21 14.55
C VAL A 378 -31.07 0.01 14.69
N GLU A 379 -31.83 0.29 13.63
CA GLU A 379 -33.28 0.10 13.59
C GLU A 379 -33.66 -1.00 12.58
N ASN A 380 -34.66 -1.81 12.91
CA ASN A 380 -34.98 -3.03 12.14
C ASN A 380 -36.08 -2.87 11.07
N GLY A 381 -36.56 -1.66 10.82
CA GLY A 381 -37.70 -1.31 9.96
C GLY A 381 -39.07 -1.41 10.64
N GLN A 382 -39.14 -1.76 11.92
CA GLN A 382 -40.38 -1.97 12.69
C GLN A 382 -40.49 -1.03 13.91
N GLY A 383 -39.60 -0.06 14.05
CA GLY A 383 -39.52 0.87 15.18
C GLY A 383 -38.85 0.26 16.41
N GLU A 384 -38.07 -0.80 16.24
CA GLU A 384 -37.24 -1.40 17.29
C GLU A 384 -35.78 -1.00 17.11
N ILE A 385 -35.22 -0.36 18.13
CA ILE A 385 -33.87 0.21 18.15
C ILE A 385 -32.98 -0.70 19.00
N ILE A 386 -31.88 -1.17 18.43
CA ILE A 386 -30.98 -2.17 19.03
C ILE A 386 -29.60 -1.56 19.21
N PHE A 387 -29.00 -1.74 20.40
CA PHE A 387 -27.69 -1.20 20.76
C PHE A 387 -27.10 -1.94 21.97
N GLY A 388 -25.79 -2.02 22.06
CA GLY A 388 -25.03 -2.43 23.25
C GLY A 388 -24.67 -1.26 24.19
N ALA A 389 -24.48 -1.58 25.47
CA ALA A 389 -24.09 -0.64 26.52
C ALA A 389 -22.97 -1.22 27.42
N ASP A 390 -22.33 -0.38 28.23
CA ASP A 390 -21.15 -0.71 29.04
C ASP A 390 -21.38 -1.73 30.15
N ASP A 391 -22.64 -2.03 30.49
CA ASP A 391 -22.95 -3.17 31.36
C ASP A 391 -22.87 -4.53 30.66
N GLY A 392 -22.38 -4.55 29.42
CA GLY A 392 -22.15 -5.74 28.60
C GLY A 392 -23.41 -6.34 28.00
N LYS A 393 -24.51 -5.58 27.95
CA LYS A 393 -25.79 -6.06 27.43
C LYS A 393 -26.13 -5.46 26.08
N LEU A 394 -26.77 -6.28 25.26
CA LEU A 394 -27.45 -5.86 24.05
C LEU A 394 -28.92 -5.56 24.39
N TYR A 395 -29.33 -4.32 24.19
CA TYR A 395 -30.68 -3.83 24.44
C TYR A 395 -31.48 -3.71 23.15
N LYS A 396 -32.80 -3.80 23.32
CA LYS A 396 -33.82 -3.41 22.35
C LYS A 396 -34.80 -2.44 22.99
N VAL A 397 -35.09 -1.34 22.31
CA VAL A 397 -36.04 -0.32 22.74
C VAL A 397 -37.05 -0.03 21.63
N THR A 398 -38.34 -0.06 21.96
CA THR A 398 -39.41 0.31 21.00
C THR A 398 -39.66 1.81 20.97
N LEU A 399 -40.35 2.32 19.94
CA LEU A 399 -40.83 3.70 19.93
C LEU A 399 -41.80 4.04 21.07
N ALA A 400 -42.44 3.04 21.69
CA ALA A 400 -43.25 3.25 22.90
C ALA A 400 -42.37 3.46 24.15
N GLY A 401 -41.09 3.12 24.09
CA GLY A 401 -40.13 3.16 25.19
C GLY A 401 -39.99 1.85 25.95
N ASP A 402 -40.55 0.75 25.43
CA ASP A 402 -40.40 -0.57 26.05
C ASP A 402 -38.96 -1.04 25.88
N LYS A 403 -38.28 -1.31 26.98
CA LYS A 403 -36.89 -1.77 27.02
C LYS A 403 -36.83 -3.26 27.33
N SER A 404 -36.05 -4.00 26.55
CA SER A 404 -35.73 -5.42 26.77
C SER A 404 -34.25 -5.70 26.55
N VAL A 405 -33.71 -6.70 27.24
CA VAL A 405 -32.36 -7.23 27.00
C VAL A 405 -32.48 -8.38 26.01
N LEU A 406 -31.74 -8.31 24.90
CA LEU A 406 -31.66 -9.36 23.90
C LEU A 406 -30.58 -10.39 24.24
N TYR A 407 -29.45 -9.93 24.78
CA TYR A 407 -28.33 -10.79 25.16
C TYR A 407 -27.48 -10.12 26.25
N ASP A 408 -26.85 -10.92 27.10
CA ASP A 408 -25.97 -10.48 28.19
C ASP A 408 -24.59 -11.14 28.02
N PHE A 409 -23.58 -10.34 27.67
CA PHE A 409 -22.18 -10.78 27.56
C PHE A 409 -21.49 -10.81 28.93
N GLY A 410 -22.17 -10.37 30.00
CA GLY A 410 -21.63 -10.21 31.34
C GLY A 410 -21.02 -8.82 31.54
N SER A 411 -21.20 -8.28 32.75
CA SER A 411 -20.77 -6.92 33.13
C SER A 411 -19.27 -6.66 33.08
N ALA A 412 -18.45 -7.70 32.89
CA ALA A 412 -17.02 -7.56 32.68
C ALA A 412 -16.66 -7.23 31.21
N ASN A 413 -17.64 -7.18 30.32
CA ASN A 413 -17.46 -7.01 28.88
C ASN A 413 -18.20 -5.77 28.38
N PRO A 414 -17.73 -4.54 28.68
CA PRO A 414 -18.36 -3.31 28.20
C PRO A 414 -18.31 -3.22 26.66
N PHE A 415 -19.28 -2.53 26.07
CA PHE A 415 -19.34 -2.31 24.63
C PHE A 415 -18.50 -1.10 24.23
N GLU A 416 -17.21 -1.30 23.94
CA GLU A 416 -16.31 -0.16 23.71
C GLU A 416 -16.37 0.40 22.28
N ASN A 417 -16.48 -0.46 21.24
CA ASN A 417 -16.42 0.00 19.84
C ASN A 417 -17.22 -0.83 18.82
N ASN A 418 -17.92 -1.87 19.28
CA ASN A 418 -18.68 -2.76 18.40
C ASN A 418 -20.17 -2.40 18.39
N SER A 419 -20.76 -2.41 17.20
CA SER A 419 -22.18 -2.07 17.00
C SER A 419 -22.93 -3.22 16.35
N PRO A 420 -24.22 -3.44 16.70
CA PRO A 420 -25.04 -4.45 16.06
C PRO A 420 -25.30 -4.10 14.60
N ILE A 421 -25.26 -5.11 13.72
CA ILE A 421 -25.66 -5.00 12.32
C ILE A 421 -26.77 -6.01 12.01
N LEU A 422 -27.59 -5.71 10.99
CA LEU A 422 -28.75 -6.53 10.62
C LEU A 422 -28.59 -7.11 9.22
N ASP A 423 -29.02 -8.34 8.94
CA ASP A 423 -29.16 -8.79 7.56
C ASP A 423 -30.52 -8.40 6.94
N ASN A 424 -30.77 -8.82 5.69
CA ASN A 424 -32.04 -8.59 5.00
C ASN A 424 -33.25 -9.25 5.71
N ASN A 425 -33.00 -10.30 6.49
CA ASN A 425 -34.03 -10.99 7.27
C ASN A 425 -34.18 -10.41 8.69
N LYS A 426 -33.48 -9.29 8.99
CA LYS A 426 -33.44 -8.64 10.29
C LYS A 426 -32.79 -9.49 11.39
N ASN A 427 -32.03 -10.51 11.02
CA ASN A 427 -31.18 -11.20 11.98
C ASN A 427 -30.10 -10.24 12.46
N ILE A 428 -29.79 -10.30 13.74
CA ILE A 428 -28.87 -9.41 14.42
C ILE A 428 -27.51 -10.10 14.50
N TYR A 429 -26.44 -9.38 14.20
CA TYR A 429 -25.06 -9.82 14.36
C TYR A 429 -24.33 -8.78 15.19
N VAL A 430 -23.63 -9.23 16.23
CA VAL A 430 -22.88 -8.34 17.10
C VAL A 430 -21.70 -9.08 17.70
N ALA A 431 -20.58 -8.38 17.80
CA ALA A 431 -19.40 -8.84 18.51
C ALA A 431 -19.17 -7.98 19.75
N ASN A 432 -18.54 -8.57 20.75
CA ASN A 432 -18.06 -7.85 21.91
C ASN A 432 -16.81 -8.58 22.45
N LYS A 433 -15.69 -7.87 22.53
CA LYS A 433 -14.34 -8.46 22.69
C LYS A 433 -14.11 -9.58 21.68
N ASN A 434 -13.87 -10.81 22.15
CA ASN A 434 -13.63 -11.98 21.30
C ASN A 434 -14.88 -12.85 21.08
N ILE A 435 -16.05 -12.44 21.58
CA ILE A 435 -17.30 -13.19 21.44
C ILE A 435 -18.12 -12.59 20.30
N ILE A 436 -18.64 -13.44 19.43
CA ILE A 436 -19.54 -13.04 18.34
C ILE A 436 -20.82 -13.88 18.36
N ILE A 437 -21.96 -13.23 18.18
CA ILE A 437 -23.26 -13.89 18.18
C ILE A 437 -24.09 -13.50 16.97
N SER A 438 -25.05 -14.37 16.63
CA SER A 438 -26.20 -14.01 15.82
C SER A 438 -27.50 -14.33 16.55
N LEU A 439 -28.44 -13.38 16.50
CA LEU A 439 -29.81 -13.54 16.99
C LEU A 439 -30.80 -13.47 15.82
N ALA A 440 -31.93 -14.17 15.94
CA ALA A 440 -33.08 -13.95 15.07
C ALA A 440 -33.78 -12.63 15.44
N PRO A 441 -34.70 -12.12 14.59
CA PRO A 441 -35.40 -10.86 14.86
C PRO A 441 -36.18 -10.84 16.18
N ASP A 442 -36.63 -12.01 16.64
CA ASP A 442 -37.32 -12.17 17.93
C ASP A 442 -36.39 -12.18 19.14
N GLY A 443 -35.07 -12.11 18.93
CA GLY A 443 -34.04 -12.15 19.97
C GLY A 443 -33.53 -13.55 20.30
N SER A 444 -34.04 -14.61 19.67
CA SER A 444 -33.56 -15.97 19.92
C SER A 444 -32.14 -16.18 19.35
N LEU A 445 -31.27 -16.83 20.13
CA LEU A 445 -29.90 -17.12 19.72
C LEU A 445 -29.86 -18.11 18.56
N ARG A 446 -29.24 -17.72 17.45
CA ARG A 446 -29.02 -18.57 16.26
C ARG A 446 -27.70 -19.32 16.36
N TRP A 447 -26.62 -18.60 16.65
CA TRP A 447 -25.29 -19.15 16.87
C TRP A 447 -24.44 -18.19 17.71
N CYS A 448 -23.39 -18.72 18.33
CA CYS A 448 -22.42 -18.01 19.16
C CYS A 448 -21.05 -18.66 18.95
N ASP A 449 -20.00 -17.85 18.84
CA ASP A 449 -18.62 -18.31 18.75
C ASP A 449 -17.70 -17.42 19.59
N THR A 450 -16.51 -17.91 19.89
CA THR A 450 -15.47 -17.20 20.66
C THR A 450 -14.12 -17.41 20.01
N LEU A 451 -13.47 -16.31 19.62
CA LEU A 451 -12.18 -16.32 18.94
C LEU A 451 -11.01 -16.10 19.90
N GLU A 452 -9.80 -16.30 19.39
CA GLU A 452 -8.55 -16.11 20.16
C GLU A 452 -8.18 -14.64 20.38
N SER A 453 -8.78 -13.74 19.61
CA SER A 453 -8.39 -12.33 19.48
C SER A 453 -9.62 -11.44 19.52
N GLU A 454 -9.43 -10.17 19.87
CA GLU A 454 -10.53 -9.21 19.92
C GLU A 454 -11.05 -8.93 18.51
N ILE A 455 -12.37 -8.83 18.40
CA ILE A 455 -13.06 -8.67 17.14
C ILE A 455 -13.27 -7.18 16.89
N GLY A 456 -12.73 -6.72 15.76
CA GLY A 456 -13.03 -5.41 15.20
C GLY A 456 -14.44 -5.34 14.63
N GLN A 457 -14.76 -4.22 14.01
CA GLN A 457 -16.12 -3.97 13.56
C GLN A 457 -16.56 -4.92 12.43
N LEU A 458 -17.86 -5.24 12.44
CA LEU A 458 -18.47 -6.20 11.53
C LEU A 458 -18.99 -5.54 10.24
N ALA A 459 -18.93 -6.28 9.13
CA ALA A 459 -19.56 -5.92 7.86
C ALA A 459 -20.17 -7.14 7.15
N ILE A 460 -21.24 -6.95 6.37
CA ILE A 460 -21.84 -8.04 5.56
C ILE A 460 -21.39 -7.90 4.11
N GLY A 461 -20.65 -8.90 3.65
CA GLY A 461 -20.17 -9.00 2.26
C GLY A 461 -21.29 -9.34 1.27
N PRO A 462 -21.09 -9.05 -0.03
CA PRO A 462 -22.08 -9.34 -1.08
C PRO A 462 -22.36 -10.83 -1.28
N ASP A 463 -21.47 -11.68 -0.79
CA ASP A 463 -21.56 -13.14 -0.80
C ASP A 463 -22.32 -13.71 0.41
N ASN A 464 -22.94 -12.86 1.24
CA ASN A 464 -23.67 -13.23 2.46
C ASN A 464 -22.78 -13.89 3.54
N TYR A 465 -21.56 -13.39 3.69
CA TYR A 465 -20.70 -13.68 4.83
C TYR A 465 -20.50 -12.44 5.71
N LEU A 466 -20.26 -12.68 6.99
CA LEU A 466 -19.91 -11.68 7.99
C LEU A 466 -18.39 -11.54 8.06
N TYR A 467 -17.89 -10.36 7.70
CA TYR A 467 -16.46 -10.04 7.66
C TYR A 467 -16.05 -9.13 8.80
N PHE A 468 -14.85 -9.36 9.34
CA PHE A 468 -14.24 -8.52 10.35
C PHE A 468 -12.74 -8.80 10.47
N GLY A 469 -11.99 -7.83 10.98
CA GLY A 469 -10.61 -8.00 11.39
C GLY A 469 -10.47 -8.24 12.90
N THR A 470 -9.25 -8.53 13.35
CA THR A 470 -8.89 -8.62 14.77
C THR A 470 -7.69 -7.74 15.09
N ASP A 471 -7.48 -7.49 16.37
CA ASP A 471 -6.31 -6.81 16.95
C ASP A 471 -4.97 -7.56 16.75
N GLN A 472 -5.00 -8.74 16.11
CA GLN A 472 -3.84 -9.60 15.83
C GLN A 472 -3.67 -9.85 14.32
N GLY A 473 -4.21 -8.95 13.49
CA GLY A 473 -3.99 -8.96 12.04
C GLY A 473 -4.69 -10.12 11.30
N LYS A 474 -5.65 -10.79 11.94
CA LYS A 474 -6.46 -11.83 11.30
C LYS A 474 -7.75 -11.23 10.76
N ILE A 475 -8.07 -11.54 9.52
CA ILE A 475 -9.34 -11.20 8.89
C ILE A 475 -10.17 -12.47 8.79
N TYR A 476 -11.39 -12.45 9.29
CA TYR A 476 -12.32 -13.56 9.27
C TYR A 476 -13.51 -13.29 8.34
N ALA A 477 -14.11 -14.39 7.88
CA ALA A 477 -15.37 -14.40 7.15
C ALA A 477 -16.22 -15.56 7.69
N LEU A 478 -17.36 -15.27 8.31
CA LEU A 478 -18.24 -16.25 8.95
C LEU A 478 -19.57 -16.36 8.20
N SER A 479 -20.06 -17.57 8.04
CA SER A 479 -21.37 -17.85 7.43
C SER A 479 -22.49 -17.21 8.26
N LEU A 480 -23.35 -16.41 7.61
CA LEU A 480 -24.47 -15.76 8.27
C LEU A 480 -25.48 -16.76 8.87
N SER A 481 -25.54 -18.00 8.37
CA SER A 481 -26.52 -19.00 8.83
C SER A 481 -26.07 -19.82 10.04
N ASP A 482 -24.78 -20.14 10.15
CA ASP A 482 -24.28 -21.10 11.14
C ASP A 482 -22.96 -20.69 11.81
N GLY A 483 -22.46 -19.48 11.55
CA GLY A 483 -21.26 -18.94 12.18
C GLY A 483 -19.95 -19.61 11.76
N LYS A 484 -19.97 -20.55 10.81
CA LYS A 484 -18.75 -21.25 10.40
C LYS A 484 -17.83 -20.37 9.58
N ILE A 485 -16.52 -20.50 9.83
CA ILE A 485 -15.46 -19.83 9.08
C ILE A 485 -15.48 -20.28 7.62
N LYS A 486 -15.42 -19.32 6.70
CA LYS A 486 -15.34 -19.52 5.26
C LYS A 486 -13.99 -20.16 4.88
N THR A 487 -13.99 -20.99 3.83
CA THR A 487 -12.75 -21.54 3.27
C THR A 487 -11.78 -20.41 2.86
N ASN A 488 -10.48 -20.63 3.05
CA ASN A 488 -9.38 -19.66 2.90
C ASN A 488 -9.34 -18.53 3.94
N TYR A 489 -10.16 -18.60 4.99
CA TYR A 489 -10.11 -17.71 6.14
C TYR A 489 -9.69 -18.48 7.42
N PRO A 490 -9.08 -17.81 8.42
CA PRO A 490 -8.70 -16.40 8.39
C PRO A 490 -7.53 -16.11 7.43
N VAL A 491 -7.54 -14.90 6.86
CA VAL A 491 -6.37 -14.32 6.18
C VAL A 491 -5.55 -13.61 7.26
N THR A 492 -4.24 -13.91 7.34
CA THR A 492 -3.35 -13.28 8.33
C THR A 492 -2.44 -12.29 7.65
N ILE A 493 -2.40 -11.06 8.18
CA ILE A 493 -1.45 -10.00 7.82
C ILE A 493 -0.60 -9.76 9.06
N ALA A 494 0.68 -10.14 9.00
CA ALA A 494 1.54 -10.12 10.17
C ALA A 494 1.83 -8.68 10.64
N GLY A 495 1.65 -8.43 11.94
CA GLY A 495 1.90 -7.13 12.56
C GLY A 495 0.73 -6.15 12.49
N ALA A 496 -0.28 -6.42 11.66
CA ALA A 496 -1.42 -5.52 11.51
C ALA A 496 -2.41 -5.61 12.69
N SER A 497 -3.19 -4.54 12.89
CA SER A 497 -4.30 -4.47 13.84
C SER A 497 -5.55 -3.90 13.17
N PHE A 498 -6.66 -4.63 13.24
CA PHE A 498 -7.88 -4.28 12.51
C PHE A 498 -9.06 -4.02 13.43
N HIS A 499 -9.25 -2.75 13.78
CA HIS A 499 -10.40 -2.27 14.55
C HIS A 499 -11.56 -1.77 13.67
N SER A 500 -11.27 -1.22 12.48
CA SER A 500 -12.27 -0.67 11.54
C SER A 500 -12.98 -1.75 10.73
N ALA A 501 -14.24 -1.48 10.34
CA ALA A 501 -15.03 -2.44 9.58
C ALA A 501 -14.46 -2.62 8.15
N PRO A 502 -14.44 -3.86 7.62
CA PRO A 502 -14.21 -4.08 6.20
C PRO A 502 -15.24 -3.35 5.34
N PHE A 503 -14.81 -2.82 4.18
CA PHE A 503 -15.72 -2.14 3.27
C PHE A 503 -15.63 -2.63 1.82
N PHE A 504 -16.79 -2.88 1.20
CA PHE A 504 -16.89 -3.66 -0.04
C PHE A 504 -17.07 -2.82 -1.32
N ALA A 505 -16.37 -3.23 -2.38
CA ALA A 505 -16.58 -2.79 -3.77
C ALA A 505 -17.47 -3.79 -4.54
N GLN A 506 -17.99 -3.41 -5.72
CA GLN A 506 -18.99 -4.20 -6.51
C GLN A 506 -18.53 -5.59 -6.96
N ASP A 507 -17.24 -5.85 -6.93
CA ASP A 507 -16.56 -6.86 -7.71
C ASP A 507 -15.83 -7.89 -6.84
N ASP A 508 -16.50 -8.32 -5.75
CA ASP A 508 -15.97 -9.30 -4.80
C ASP A 508 -14.63 -8.88 -4.19
N ILE A 509 -14.43 -7.57 -4.04
CA ILE A 509 -13.30 -6.96 -3.37
C ILE A 509 -13.77 -6.22 -2.14
N PHE A 510 -12.96 -6.24 -1.10
CA PHE A 510 -13.13 -5.39 0.05
C PHE A 510 -11.80 -4.81 0.48
N TYR A 511 -11.90 -3.77 1.30
CA TYR A 511 -10.78 -3.09 1.88
C TYR A 511 -10.88 -3.15 3.39
N ILE A 512 -9.74 -3.13 4.05
CA ILE A 512 -9.65 -3.02 5.51
C ILE A 512 -8.49 -2.10 5.84
N TYR A 513 -8.68 -1.27 6.86
CA TYR A 513 -7.73 -0.25 7.25
C TYR A 513 -7.16 -0.56 8.62
N ASP A 514 -5.83 -0.59 8.68
CA ASP A 514 -5.07 -0.58 9.90
C ASP A 514 -4.87 0.88 10.31
N ASN A 515 -5.48 1.28 11.43
CA ASN A 515 -5.38 2.67 11.90
C ASN A 515 -4.09 2.92 12.68
N ASP A 516 -3.46 1.87 13.20
CA ASP A 516 -2.27 1.97 14.05
C ASP A 516 -1.04 2.20 13.17
N ASP A 517 -0.92 1.44 12.08
CA ASP A 517 0.18 1.55 11.12
C ASP A 517 -0.19 2.32 9.84
N GLU A 518 -1.44 2.78 9.70
CA GLU A 518 -1.96 3.58 8.58
C GLU A 518 -1.87 2.87 7.21
N PHE A 519 -2.04 1.55 7.21
CA PHE A 519 -2.07 0.73 6.00
C PHE A 519 -3.49 0.44 5.54
N LEU A 520 -3.76 0.73 4.27
CA LEU A 520 -4.96 0.27 3.58
C LEU A 520 -4.68 -1.02 2.81
N TYR A 521 -5.39 -2.09 3.14
CA TYR A 521 -5.30 -3.36 2.44
C TYR A 521 -6.51 -3.57 1.52
N CYS A 522 -6.26 -4.15 0.34
CA CYS A 522 -7.27 -4.55 -0.63
C CYS A 522 -7.24 -6.07 -0.79
N LEU A 523 -8.38 -6.72 -0.61
CA LEU A 523 -8.53 -8.16 -0.63
C LEU A 523 -9.67 -8.59 -1.54
N GLU A 524 -9.49 -9.75 -2.16
CA GLU A 524 -10.60 -10.49 -2.76
C GLU A 524 -11.38 -11.20 -1.65
N VAL A 525 -12.70 -11.27 -1.79
CA VAL A 525 -13.64 -12.06 -0.98
C VAL A 525 -13.26 -13.55 -0.92
N ALA A 526 -12.42 -14.01 -1.85
CA ALA A 526 -11.83 -15.35 -1.90
C ALA A 526 -10.65 -15.57 -0.92
N GLY A 527 -10.20 -14.52 -0.22
CA GLY A 527 -9.12 -14.58 0.78
C GLY A 527 -7.72 -14.23 0.24
N LYS A 528 -7.64 -13.55 -0.92
CA LYS A 528 -6.35 -13.15 -1.51
C LYS A 528 -6.11 -11.65 -1.34
N VAL A 529 -4.97 -11.28 -0.74
CA VAL A 529 -4.52 -9.88 -0.72
C VAL A 529 -4.07 -9.47 -2.13
N ARG A 530 -4.66 -8.39 -2.65
CA ARG A 530 -4.37 -7.83 -3.97
C ARG A 530 -3.25 -6.81 -3.90
N TRP A 531 -3.32 -5.92 -2.92
CA TRP A 531 -2.34 -4.87 -2.68
C TRP A 531 -2.54 -4.29 -1.29
N TYR A 532 -1.51 -3.60 -0.82
CA TYR A 532 -1.58 -2.69 0.32
C TYR A 532 -1.01 -1.32 -0.08
N CYS A 533 -1.44 -0.30 0.63
CA CYS A 533 -0.95 1.07 0.49
C CYS A 533 -0.57 1.57 1.88
N ASP A 534 0.69 1.94 2.08
CA ASP A 534 1.08 2.84 3.15
C ASP A 534 0.51 4.23 2.81
N VAL A 535 -0.45 4.71 3.60
CA VAL A 535 -1.16 5.96 3.29
C VAL A 535 -0.27 7.18 3.58
N THR A 536 0.66 7.09 4.53
CA THR A 536 1.47 8.23 4.99
C THR A 536 2.88 8.28 4.40
N GLU A 537 3.40 7.20 3.82
CA GLU A 537 4.72 7.20 3.18
C GLU A 537 4.84 8.19 1.99
N VAL A 538 3.71 8.64 1.44
CA VAL A 538 3.71 9.57 0.30
C VAL A 538 4.00 11.01 0.71
N ILE A 539 3.83 11.38 1.99
CA ILE A 539 4.01 12.76 2.49
C ILE A 539 4.67 12.69 3.87
N ALA A 540 5.86 13.29 4.01
CA ALA A 540 6.72 13.21 5.19
C ALA A 540 5.95 13.08 6.52
N LYS A 541 6.18 11.97 7.25
CA LYS A 541 5.66 11.75 8.61
C LYS A 541 5.90 13.01 9.45
N THR A 542 4.82 13.67 9.87
CA THR A 542 4.93 14.86 10.72
C THR A 542 4.26 14.67 12.09
N LEU A 543 3.66 13.52 12.40
CA LEU A 543 2.89 13.36 13.65
C LEU A 543 3.31 12.13 14.46
N GLU A 544 3.49 12.36 15.77
CA GLU A 544 3.86 11.38 16.80
C GLU A 544 2.64 10.80 17.54
N GLU A 545 1.42 11.23 17.20
CA GLU A 545 0.17 10.82 17.87
C GLU A 545 -0.65 9.89 16.96
N PRO A 546 -1.13 8.74 17.45
CA PRO A 546 -1.93 7.80 16.68
C PRO A 546 -3.26 8.43 16.23
N SER A 547 -3.73 8.03 15.04
CA SER A 547 -5.03 8.47 14.51
C SER A 547 -6.18 7.94 15.37
N GLU A 548 -7.21 8.76 15.66
CA GLU A 548 -8.47 8.21 16.17
C GLU A 548 -9.06 7.22 15.14
N LEU A 549 -9.92 6.29 15.56
CA LEU A 549 -10.53 5.30 14.65
C LEU A 549 -11.25 5.98 13.48
N VAL A 550 -10.63 5.96 12.30
CA VAL A 550 -11.21 6.43 11.04
C VAL A 550 -11.75 5.26 10.25
N SER A 551 -12.91 5.49 9.62
CA SER A 551 -13.50 4.58 8.66
C SER A 551 -13.39 5.19 7.27
N PRO A 552 -12.52 4.65 6.42
CA PRO A 552 -12.46 5.03 5.01
C PRO A 552 -13.79 4.80 4.29
N ILE A 553 -13.99 5.54 3.20
CA ILE A 553 -15.14 5.34 2.31
C ILE A 553 -14.74 5.24 0.85
N ILE A 554 -15.45 4.39 0.10
CA ILE A 554 -15.38 4.38 -1.36
C ILE A 554 -16.33 5.46 -1.87
N GLY A 555 -15.80 6.48 -2.53
CA GLY A 555 -16.60 7.45 -3.27
C GLY A 555 -17.22 6.82 -4.51
N SER A 556 -18.25 7.45 -5.02
CA SER A 556 -18.93 7.00 -6.24
C SER A 556 -18.14 7.20 -7.53
N ASP A 557 -17.03 7.91 -7.46
CA ASP A 557 -15.96 7.96 -8.47
C ASP A 557 -15.06 6.72 -8.44
N GLY A 558 -15.25 5.83 -7.46
CA GLY A 558 -14.47 4.62 -7.24
C GLY A 558 -13.24 4.81 -6.37
N ASN A 559 -12.88 6.05 -6.00
CA ASN A 559 -11.71 6.33 -5.16
C ASN A 559 -12.01 6.08 -3.68
N ILE A 560 -10.95 5.91 -2.88
CA ILE A 560 -11.06 5.66 -1.45
C ILE A 560 -10.60 6.91 -0.71
N TYR A 561 -11.43 7.39 0.20
CA TYR A 561 -11.22 8.61 0.97
C TYR A 561 -11.00 8.25 2.44
N ILE A 562 -9.90 8.74 3.00
CA ILE A 562 -9.46 8.45 4.38
C ILE A 562 -9.23 9.79 5.08
N GLY A 563 -9.97 10.05 6.15
CA GLY A 563 -9.67 11.16 7.06
C GLY A 563 -8.48 10.80 7.94
N ALA A 564 -7.62 11.77 8.23
CA ALA A 564 -6.43 11.61 9.04
C ALA A 564 -6.18 12.88 9.87
N SER A 565 -5.18 12.83 10.74
CA SER A 565 -4.76 13.95 11.61
C SER A 565 -4.27 15.17 10.84
N ASP A 566 -3.77 14.98 9.61
CA ASP A 566 -3.16 16.02 8.79
C ASP A 566 -3.91 16.31 7.48
N GLY A 567 -5.08 15.72 7.27
CA GLY A 567 -5.83 15.91 6.04
C GLY A 567 -6.75 14.77 5.61
N VAL A 568 -7.19 14.86 4.35
CA VAL A 568 -7.96 13.80 3.66
C VAL A 568 -7.09 13.20 2.58
N TYR A 569 -6.81 11.91 2.69
CA TYR A 569 -6.11 11.14 1.66
C TYR A 569 -7.09 10.57 0.65
N VAL A 570 -6.72 10.63 -0.62
CA VAL A 570 -7.42 9.97 -1.71
C VAL A 570 -6.52 8.88 -2.27
N VAL A 571 -6.94 7.63 -2.11
CA VAL A 571 -6.29 6.48 -2.72
C VAL A 571 -7.01 6.14 -4.01
N GLN A 572 -6.24 5.97 -5.09
CA GLN A 572 -6.74 5.54 -6.39
C GLN A 572 -7.47 4.21 -6.23
N GLY A 573 -8.77 4.21 -6.45
CA GLY A 573 -9.53 2.98 -6.59
C GLY A 573 -9.61 2.52 -8.03
N ARG A 574 -10.58 1.67 -8.36
CA ARG A 574 -10.65 0.99 -9.66
C ARG A 574 -11.39 1.83 -10.71
N GLU A 575 -10.82 2.01 -11.90
CA GLU A 575 -11.47 2.71 -13.04
C GLU A 575 -12.79 2.05 -13.49
N THR A 576 -12.93 0.73 -13.30
CA THR A 576 -14.17 -0.02 -13.59
C THR A 576 -15.29 0.24 -12.58
N GLY A 577 -15.09 1.16 -11.63
CA GLY A 577 -15.99 1.54 -10.55
C GLY A 577 -17.33 2.10 -11.04
N LYS A 578 -18.20 1.22 -11.55
CA LYS A 578 -19.63 1.41 -11.33
C LYS A 578 -19.87 1.22 -9.83
N PRO A 579 -20.62 2.13 -9.19
CA PRO A 579 -20.46 2.37 -7.76
C PRO A 579 -21.26 1.34 -6.95
N LEU A 580 -20.52 0.54 -6.16
CA LEU A 580 -20.95 -0.09 -4.90
C LEU A 580 -21.95 -1.26 -4.98
N THR A 581 -21.64 -2.39 -4.33
CA THR A 581 -22.59 -3.52 -4.27
C THR A 581 -23.92 -2.99 -3.73
N ASN A 582 -25.03 -3.50 -4.26
CA ASN A 582 -26.32 -3.34 -3.60
C ASN A 582 -26.38 -4.36 -2.45
N SER A 583 -25.40 -4.26 -1.53
CA SER A 583 -25.33 -5.04 -0.30
C SER A 583 -26.01 -4.23 0.80
N PRO A 584 -26.76 -4.87 1.71
CA PRO A 584 -27.49 -4.16 2.73
C PRO A 584 -26.59 -3.30 3.64
N TRP A 585 -25.31 -3.65 3.86
CA TRP A 585 -24.44 -2.99 4.84
C TRP A 585 -22.94 -3.11 4.51
N PRO A 586 -22.42 -2.38 3.51
CA PRO A 586 -21.04 -2.58 3.05
C PRO A 586 -20.00 -1.81 3.87
N ARG A 587 -20.34 -1.11 4.98
CA ARG A 587 -19.41 -0.24 5.75
C ARG A 587 -19.77 -0.14 7.24
N TRP A 588 -18.83 0.34 8.04
CA TRP A 588 -19.08 0.76 9.43
C TRP A 588 -20.25 1.74 9.49
N ARG A 589 -21.14 1.49 10.46
CA ARG A 589 -22.31 2.31 10.82
C ARG A 589 -23.46 2.39 9.81
N ARG A 590 -23.39 2.07 8.49
CA ARG A 590 -24.53 2.28 7.52
C ARG A 590 -24.45 1.62 6.12
N ASN A 591 -25.52 1.82 5.32
CA ASN A 591 -25.56 1.73 3.85
C ASN A 591 -24.78 2.86 3.12
N ASN A 592 -24.76 2.84 1.79
CA ASN A 592 -23.98 3.77 0.92
C ASN A 592 -24.20 5.27 1.16
N TRP A 593 -25.28 5.68 1.82
CA TRP A 593 -25.64 7.08 2.07
C TRP A 593 -25.60 7.47 3.54
N ASN A 594 -25.01 6.63 4.40
CA ASN A 594 -25.04 6.88 5.82
C ASN A 594 -26.46 6.93 6.42
N THR A 595 -27.45 6.23 5.84
CA THR A 595 -28.85 6.30 6.32
C THR A 595 -29.29 5.16 7.25
N GLY A 596 -28.48 4.11 7.40
CA GLY A 596 -28.82 2.99 8.29
C GLY A 596 -30.13 2.27 7.96
N SER A 597 -30.63 2.36 6.72
CA SER A 597 -31.87 1.72 6.30
C SER A 597 -31.74 1.09 4.92
N LEU A 598 -32.12 -0.18 4.80
CA LEU A 598 -32.50 -0.76 3.52
C LEU A 598 -33.80 -0.10 3.07
N ARG A 599 -33.83 0.44 1.84
CA ARG A 599 -35.09 0.70 1.15
C ARG A 599 -35.41 -0.43 0.21
#